data_AF-A0A537Z255-F1
#
_entry.id   AF-A0A537Z255-F1
#
_cell.length_a   1.000
_cell.length_b   1.000
_cell.length_c   1.000
_cell.angle_alpha   90.00
_cell.angle_beta   90.00
_cell.angle_gamma   90.00
#
_symmetry.space_group_name_H-M   'P 1'
#
loop_
_entity.id
_entity.type
_entity.pdbx_description
1 polymer ?
#
loop_
_entity_poly.entity_id
_entity_poly.type
_entity_poly.pdbx_seq_one_letter_code
_entity_poly.pdbx_strand_id
1 'polypeptide(L)'
;DVGVPTAVGAVMNDPGGQQRTSELVFGPDGSRIDRYDKVHLVPFGEYVPWRSRLDWISATRQIPVDRTPGSSVHTVDVPGLPPFGTPICYENSFPAIPRAFVRDGATFLVVPVNNASYGFTAASDQHLQMSRMRAVETGRWVVDAAVSGVSAFIDTHGQVLTRTGLFQPGILRTQIRSSTATTGFVRWGDWLPILAIVLVVISFLIPRRRPQLPAAPGPLPASPRTLVVLPTFNERDTIERVIAGVLERPEHPDVLVVDDSSPDGTAELVRPIAGRDGRVRLLERPPRSGLASAYLVGFTTAIREGYDLAVEMDSDLSHDPSELSRLLDAARQHDLTVGSRYVAGGSVTNWSRARVALSRGANAYSRVMLGLPIHDATSGYRVYRRELLEELLRTPFAGAGYVFQIELVMRSDREGFDVAEVPITFREREHGESKISRSIVVEALWMVTRWGLSARLGRGPAVRTGRSTQRR
;
A
#
# COMPACT_ATOMS: atom_id res chain seq x y z
N ASP A 1 -16.47 -54.69 -9.40
CA ASP A 1 -15.86 -54.67 -8.06
C ASP A 1 -14.40 -54.29 -8.10
N VAL A 2 -14.04 -53.25 -7.35
CA VAL A 2 -12.65 -52.78 -7.14
C VAL A 2 -12.07 -53.37 -5.85
N GLY A 3 -12.91 -53.98 -4.99
CA GLY A 3 -12.49 -54.66 -3.76
C GLY A 3 -12.06 -53.73 -2.62
N VAL A 4 -12.19 -52.41 -2.81
CA VAL A 4 -11.90 -51.36 -1.83
C VAL A 4 -12.91 -50.22 -1.97
N PRO A 5 -13.16 -49.43 -0.90
CA PRO A 5 -14.01 -48.25 -1.01
C PRO A 5 -13.45 -47.25 -2.02
N THR A 6 -14.34 -46.66 -2.82
CA THR A 6 -13.97 -45.76 -3.93
C THR A 6 -14.86 -44.52 -3.92
N ALA A 7 -14.25 -43.33 -4.01
CA ALA A 7 -14.95 -42.05 -4.17
C ALA A 7 -14.78 -41.54 -5.60
N VAL A 8 -15.88 -41.07 -6.22
CA VAL A 8 -15.89 -40.58 -7.61
C VAL A 8 -16.79 -39.37 -7.74
N GLY A 9 -16.23 -38.28 -8.28
CA GLY A 9 -16.98 -37.09 -8.67
C GLY A 9 -17.87 -37.33 -9.89
N ALA A 10 -19.14 -36.91 -9.81
CA ALA A 10 -20.13 -37.05 -10.87
C ALA A 10 -21.07 -35.85 -10.94
N VAL A 11 -21.73 -35.69 -12.09
CA VAL A 11 -22.90 -34.82 -12.24
C VAL A 11 -24.14 -35.69 -12.21
N MET A 12 -25.02 -35.45 -11.23
CA MET A 12 -26.21 -36.24 -10.98
C MET A 12 -27.44 -35.52 -11.51
N ASN A 13 -28.31 -36.25 -12.22
CA ASN A 13 -29.66 -35.80 -12.56
C ASN A 13 -30.63 -36.49 -11.59
N ASP A 14 -31.18 -35.73 -10.64
CA ASP A 14 -32.08 -36.26 -9.63
C ASP A 14 -33.52 -36.41 -10.17
N PRO A 15 -34.37 -37.28 -9.58
CA PRO A 15 -35.74 -37.55 -10.04
C PRO A 15 -36.72 -36.35 -10.08
N GLY A 16 -36.29 -35.14 -9.72
CA GLY A 16 -37.04 -33.89 -9.83
C GLY A 16 -36.52 -32.94 -10.93
N GLY A 17 -35.68 -33.41 -11.85
CA GLY A 17 -35.08 -32.59 -12.91
C GLY A 17 -33.94 -31.68 -12.44
N GLN A 18 -33.57 -31.75 -11.16
CA GLN A 18 -32.44 -31.02 -10.61
C GLN A 18 -31.13 -31.67 -11.03
N GLN A 19 -30.14 -30.85 -11.37
CA GLN A 19 -28.79 -31.30 -11.64
C GLN A 19 -27.86 -30.87 -10.50
N ARG A 20 -27.05 -31.79 -9.98
CA ARG A 20 -26.11 -31.55 -8.88
C ARG A 20 -24.71 -32.01 -9.25
N THR A 21 -23.70 -31.33 -8.70
CA THR A 21 -22.32 -31.81 -8.73
C THR A 21 -22.06 -32.51 -7.41
N SER A 22 -21.66 -33.78 -7.47
CA SER A 22 -21.65 -34.67 -6.31
C SER A 22 -20.38 -35.50 -6.27
N GLU A 23 -19.93 -35.85 -5.07
CA GLU A 23 -18.97 -36.92 -4.83
C GLU A 23 -19.76 -38.16 -4.38
N LEU A 24 -19.67 -39.25 -5.13
CA LEU A 24 -20.31 -40.53 -4.80
C LEU A 24 -19.31 -41.47 -4.17
N VAL A 25 -19.72 -42.17 -3.12
CA VAL A 25 -18.84 -43.06 -2.36
C VAL A 25 -19.41 -44.47 -2.41
N PHE A 26 -18.60 -45.41 -2.88
CA PHE A 26 -18.97 -46.80 -3.05
C PHE A 26 -18.17 -47.70 -2.11
N GLY A 27 -18.81 -48.76 -1.64
CA GLY A 27 -18.20 -49.81 -0.85
C GLY A 27 -17.39 -50.81 -1.69
N PRO A 28 -16.70 -51.75 -1.02
CA PRO A 28 -15.92 -52.79 -1.69
C PRO A 28 -16.75 -53.69 -2.63
N ASP A 29 -18.04 -53.83 -2.33
CA ASP A 29 -19.07 -54.61 -3.06
C ASP A 29 -19.78 -53.81 -4.17
N GLY A 30 -19.34 -52.57 -4.41
CA GLY A 30 -19.94 -51.67 -5.40
C GLY A 30 -21.26 -51.02 -4.97
N SER A 31 -21.74 -51.26 -3.75
CA SER A 31 -22.91 -50.55 -3.22
C SER A 31 -22.58 -49.09 -2.93
N ARG A 32 -23.52 -48.16 -3.18
CA ARG A 32 -23.32 -46.74 -2.83
C ARG A 32 -23.51 -46.57 -1.33
N ILE A 33 -22.45 -46.20 -0.63
CA ILE A 33 -22.42 -45.95 0.82
C ILE A 33 -22.92 -44.54 1.12
N ASP A 34 -22.40 -43.55 0.39
CA ASP A 34 -22.64 -42.14 0.70
C ASP A 34 -22.62 -41.25 -0.56
N ARG A 35 -23.10 -40.02 -0.41
CA ARG A 35 -23.10 -38.98 -1.44
C ARG A 35 -23.01 -37.60 -0.79
N TYR A 36 -21.98 -36.85 -1.14
CA TYR A 36 -21.89 -35.42 -0.84
C TYR A 36 -22.25 -34.58 -2.07
N ASP A 37 -23.18 -33.63 -1.91
CA ASP A 37 -23.55 -32.68 -2.96
C ASP A 37 -22.89 -31.32 -2.68
N LYS A 38 -22.24 -30.76 -3.71
CA LYS A 38 -21.56 -29.46 -3.65
C LYS A 38 -22.51 -28.36 -3.17
N VAL A 39 -22.18 -27.71 -2.06
CA VAL A 39 -22.99 -26.65 -1.44
C VAL A 39 -22.66 -25.25 -1.99
N HIS A 40 -21.43 -25.03 -2.47
CA HIS A 40 -20.99 -23.74 -3.01
C HIS A 40 -20.62 -23.84 -4.50
N LEU A 41 -21.56 -23.38 -5.34
CA LEU A 41 -21.46 -23.48 -6.79
C LEU A 41 -20.61 -22.36 -7.39
N VAL A 42 -19.96 -22.65 -8.52
CA VAL A 42 -19.18 -21.69 -9.31
C VAL A 42 -20.13 -20.81 -10.13
N PRO A 43 -20.17 -19.48 -9.88
CA PRO A 43 -20.90 -18.55 -10.74
C PRO A 43 -20.32 -18.57 -12.15
N PHE A 44 -21.19 -18.62 -13.16
CA PHE A 44 -20.80 -18.73 -14.57
C PHE A 44 -20.00 -19.99 -14.92
N GLY A 45 -20.06 -21.03 -14.08
CA GLY A 45 -19.54 -22.37 -14.40
C GLY A 45 -20.54 -23.48 -14.12
N GLU A 46 -21.38 -23.30 -13.10
CA GLU A 46 -22.39 -24.26 -12.67
C GLU A 46 -23.81 -23.67 -12.65
N TYR A 47 -23.91 -22.34 -12.61
CA TYR A 47 -25.15 -21.59 -12.74
C TYR A 47 -24.88 -20.18 -13.28
N VAL A 48 -25.90 -19.48 -13.78
CA VAL A 48 -25.80 -18.09 -14.24
C VAL A 48 -26.52 -17.15 -13.26
N PRO A 49 -25.79 -16.28 -12.52
CA PRO A 49 -26.40 -15.25 -11.69
C PRO A 49 -27.37 -14.38 -12.48
N TRP A 50 -28.61 -14.20 -11.99
CA TRP A 50 -29.67 -13.44 -12.66
C TRP A 50 -29.86 -13.81 -14.15
N ARG A 51 -29.81 -15.10 -14.49
CA ARG A 51 -29.95 -15.64 -15.86
C ARG A 51 -30.93 -14.86 -16.77
N SER A 52 -32.16 -14.63 -16.29
CA SER A 52 -33.20 -13.84 -17.00
C SER A 52 -32.75 -12.48 -17.55
N ARG A 53 -31.72 -11.84 -16.98
CA ARG A 53 -31.17 -10.55 -17.44
C ARG A 53 -29.88 -10.67 -18.25
N LEU A 54 -29.24 -11.84 -18.25
CA LEU A 54 -27.92 -12.07 -18.87
C LEU A 54 -27.96 -13.06 -20.04
N ASP A 55 -29.13 -13.65 -20.35
CA ASP A 55 -29.28 -14.61 -21.46
C ASP A 55 -28.99 -14.03 -22.85
N TRP A 56 -28.97 -12.70 -23.00
CA TRP A 56 -28.54 -12.04 -24.23
C TRP A 56 -27.03 -12.18 -24.50
N ILE A 57 -26.23 -12.50 -23.47
CA ILE A 57 -24.79 -12.72 -23.60
C ILE A 57 -24.55 -14.15 -24.09
N SER A 58 -23.97 -14.30 -25.29
CA SER A 58 -23.77 -15.62 -25.92
C SER A 58 -22.98 -16.63 -25.05
N ALA A 59 -22.07 -16.16 -24.21
CA ALA A 59 -21.27 -17.01 -23.31
C ALA A 59 -22.11 -17.79 -22.27
N THR A 60 -23.27 -17.27 -21.84
CA THR A 60 -24.12 -17.95 -20.84
C THR A 60 -24.74 -19.24 -21.37
N ARG A 61 -24.81 -19.40 -22.70
CA ARG A 61 -25.30 -20.63 -23.35
C ARG A 61 -24.39 -21.85 -23.12
N GLN A 62 -23.14 -21.63 -22.72
CA GLN A 62 -22.23 -22.71 -22.33
C GLN A 62 -22.64 -23.38 -20.99
N ILE A 63 -23.58 -22.77 -20.26
CA ILE A 63 -24.13 -23.28 -19.01
C ILE A 63 -25.63 -23.48 -19.24
N PRO A 64 -26.05 -24.59 -19.86
CA PRO A 64 -27.43 -24.79 -20.28
C PRO A 64 -28.39 -25.01 -19.11
N VAL A 65 -27.88 -25.46 -17.96
CA VAL A 65 -28.67 -25.80 -16.78
C VAL A 65 -28.06 -25.12 -15.56
N ASP A 66 -28.90 -24.46 -14.76
CA ASP A 66 -28.50 -23.99 -13.43
C ASP A 66 -28.52 -25.16 -12.45
N ARG A 67 -27.34 -25.56 -11.98
CA ARG A 67 -27.22 -26.63 -11.00
C ARG A 67 -27.79 -26.19 -9.64
N THR A 68 -28.28 -27.16 -8.88
CA THR A 68 -28.83 -26.94 -7.55
C THR A 68 -27.75 -27.21 -6.48
N PRO A 69 -27.50 -26.28 -5.53
CA PRO A 69 -26.54 -26.49 -4.46
C PRO A 69 -27.06 -27.53 -3.45
N GLY A 70 -26.16 -28.33 -2.89
CA GLY A 70 -26.42 -29.19 -1.73
C GLY A 70 -26.92 -28.41 -0.52
N SER A 71 -27.60 -29.10 0.41
CA SER A 71 -28.22 -28.46 1.58
C SER A 71 -27.27 -28.25 2.76
N SER A 72 -26.27 -29.11 2.92
CA SER A 72 -25.40 -29.12 4.10
C SER A 72 -24.07 -29.83 3.86
N VAL A 73 -23.03 -29.36 4.55
CA VAL A 73 -21.75 -30.05 4.68
C VAL A 73 -21.90 -31.18 5.70
N HIS A 74 -21.43 -32.37 5.36
CA HIS A 74 -21.36 -33.53 6.26
C HIS A 74 -20.13 -34.37 5.93
N THR A 75 -19.54 -35.04 6.91
CA THR A 75 -18.46 -35.99 6.68
C THR A 75 -18.94 -37.24 5.96
N VAL A 76 -18.06 -37.82 5.16
CA VAL A 76 -18.27 -39.13 4.56
C VAL A 76 -17.84 -40.21 5.56
N ASP A 77 -18.76 -41.14 5.83
CA ASP A 77 -18.55 -42.28 6.71
C ASP A 77 -18.49 -43.59 5.91
N VAL A 78 -17.33 -44.24 5.91
CA VAL A 78 -17.13 -45.54 5.28
C VAL A 78 -16.72 -46.56 6.35
N PRO A 79 -17.43 -47.70 6.48
CA PRO A 79 -17.07 -48.73 7.44
C PRO A 79 -15.60 -49.16 7.31
N GLY A 80 -14.86 -49.08 8.42
CA GLY A 80 -13.44 -49.44 8.47
C GLY A 80 -12.45 -48.33 8.06
N LEU A 81 -12.93 -47.14 7.70
CA LEU A 81 -12.09 -45.96 7.44
C LEU A 81 -12.40 -44.82 8.43
N PRO A 82 -11.40 -43.99 8.79
CA PRO A 82 -11.67 -42.74 9.48
C PRO A 82 -12.56 -41.81 8.63
N PRO A 83 -13.49 -41.05 9.24
CA PRO A 83 -14.34 -40.13 8.52
C PRO A 83 -13.52 -39.06 7.82
N PHE A 84 -13.95 -38.64 6.64
CA PHE A 84 -13.27 -37.64 5.83
C PHE A 84 -14.23 -36.61 5.25
N GLY A 85 -13.69 -35.43 4.96
CA GLY A 85 -14.44 -34.39 4.27
C GLY A 85 -14.13 -34.39 2.78
N THR A 86 -15.11 -34.02 1.95
CA THR A 86 -14.93 -33.99 0.49
C THR A 86 -15.34 -32.67 -0.15
N PRO A 87 -14.70 -31.52 0.20
CA PRO A 87 -15.01 -30.25 -0.44
C PRO A 87 -14.69 -30.31 -1.93
N ILE A 88 -15.65 -29.97 -2.79
CA ILE A 88 -15.52 -30.20 -4.23
C ILE A 88 -14.90 -28.98 -4.92
N CYS A 89 -13.73 -29.14 -5.53
CA CYS A 89 -13.08 -28.18 -6.41
C CYS A 89 -13.03 -26.76 -5.81
N TYR A 90 -13.88 -25.84 -6.30
CA TYR A 90 -13.97 -24.44 -5.90
C TYR A 90 -14.30 -24.23 -4.41
N GLU A 91 -14.99 -25.19 -3.77
CA GLU A 91 -15.32 -25.10 -2.34
C GLU A 91 -14.09 -24.99 -1.44
N ASN A 92 -12.99 -25.60 -1.88
CA ASN A 92 -11.71 -25.59 -1.18
C ASN A 92 -11.08 -24.18 -1.11
N SER A 93 -11.49 -23.27 -1.98
CA SER A 93 -11.11 -21.85 -1.94
C SER A 93 -11.79 -21.09 -0.81
N PHE A 94 -12.85 -21.64 -0.20
CA PHE A 94 -13.64 -20.99 0.85
C PHE A 94 -13.32 -21.58 2.23
N PRO A 95 -12.60 -20.84 3.10
CA PRO A 95 -12.14 -21.36 4.39
C PRO A 95 -13.20 -22.01 5.25
N ALA A 96 -14.42 -21.48 5.20
CA ALA A 96 -15.54 -21.94 6.00
C ALA A 96 -15.96 -23.38 5.69
N ILE A 97 -15.80 -23.85 4.44
CA ILE A 97 -16.32 -25.16 4.02
C ILE A 97 -15.42 -26.30 4.53
N PRO A 98 -14.10 -26.35 4.26
CA PRO A 98 -13.23 -27.36 4.87
C PRO A 98 -13.23 -27.31 6.41
N ARG A 99 -13.38 -26.10 6.97
CA ARG A 99 -13.58 -25.95 8.42
C ARG A 99 -14.86 -26.64 8.91
N ALA A 100 -15.97 -26.53 8.17
CA ALA A 100 -17.23 -27.17 8.52
C ALA A 100 -17.10 -28.70 8.51
N PHE A 101 -16.49 -29.28 7.47
CA PHE A 101 -16.19 -30.73 7.44
C PHE A 101 -15.38 -31.18 8.66
N VAL A 102 -14.35 -30.43 9.05
CA VAL A 102 -13.51 -30.80 10.20
C VAL A 102 -14.24 -30.62 11.52
N ARG A 103 -15.16 -29.65 11.63
CA ARG A 103 -16.04 -29.51 12.80
C ARG A 103 -17.07 -30.63 12.89
N ASP A 104 -17.46 -31.19 11.76
CA ASP A 104 -18.40 -32.30 11.67
C ASP A 104 -17.72 -33.67 11.93
N GLY A 105 -16.39 -33.74 11.86
CA GLY A 105 -15.62 -34.91 12.28
C GLY A 105 -14.50 -35.33 11.33
N ALA A 106 -14.31 -34.64 10.20
CA ALA A 106 -13.34 -35.05 9.19
C ALA A 106 -11.93 -35.15 9.76
N THR A 107 -11.29 -36.30 9.55
CA THR A 107 -9.93 -36.59 10.02
C THR A 107 -8.87 -36.42 8.94
N PHE A 108 -9.29 -36.31 7.68
CA PHE A 108 -8.55 -35.85 6.52
C PHE A 108 -9.54 -35.29 5.48
N LEU A 109 -9.03 -34.65 4.43
CA LEU A 109 -9.83 -34.06 3.36
C LEU A 109 -9.44 -34.64 1.99
N VAL A 110 -10.43 -34.93 1.16
CA VAL A 110 -10.26 -35.32 -0.24
C VAL A 110 -10.92 -34.26 -1.10
N VAL A 111 -10.18 -33.65 -2.02
CA VAL A 111 -10.67 -32.56 -2.86
C VAL A 111 -10.74 -33.10 -4.29
N PRO A 112 -11.93 -33.48 -4.78
CA PRO A 112 -12.11 -33.78 -6.20
C PRO A 112 -11.99 -32.49 -7.01
N VAL A 113 -11.08 -32.47 -7.99
CA VAL A 113 -10.72 -31.26 -8.76
C VAL A 113 -10.88 -31.49 -10.26
N ASN A 114 -11.44 -30.51 -10.96
CA ASN A 114 -11.40 -30.43 -12.41
C ASN A 114 -11.07 -29.00 -12.83
N ASN A 115 -9.84 -28.80 -13.30
CA ASN A 115 -9.29 -27.50 -13.67
C ASN A 115 -9.16 -27.33 -15.19
N ALA A 116 -9.93 -28.09 -15.99
CA ALA A 116 -9.79 -28.09 -17.44
C ALA A 116 -10.00 -26.69 -18.03
N SER A 117 -10.92 -25.90 -17.45
CA SER A 117 -11.20 -24.52 -17.86
C SER A 117 -10.04 -23.56 -17.65
N TYR A 118 -9.07 -23.89 -16.79
CA TYR A 118 -7.89 -23.06 -16.54
C TYR A 118 -6.75 -23.31 -17.52
N GLY A 119 -6.78 -24.41 -18.28
CA GLY A 119 -5.68 -24.79 -19.15
C GLY A 119 -4.34 -24.83 -18.43
N PHE A 120 -3.28 -24.35 -19.09
CA PHE A 120 -1.92 -24.27 -18.55
C PHE A 120 -1.61 -22.93 -17.84
N THR A 121 -2.64 -22.26 -17.32
CA THR A 121 -2.45 -21.00 -16.59
C THR A 121 -2.05 -21.24 -15.14
N ALA A 122 -1.55 -20.19 -14.47
CA ALA A 122 -1.21 -20.23 -13.05
C ALA A 122 -2.41 -20.49 -12.11
N ALA A 123 -3.65 -20.46 -12.61
CA ALA A 123 -4.84 -20.67 -11.78
C ALA A 123 -4.89 -22.07 -11.14
N SER A 124 -4.41 -23.11 -11.85
CA SER A 124 -4.32 -24.47 -11.29
C SER A 124 -3.30 -24.55 -10.15
N ASP A 125 -2.17 -23.85 -10.27
CA ASP A 125 -1.18 -23.77 -9.19
C ASP A 125 -1.69 -22.96 -8.00
N GLN A 126 -2.44 -21.88 -8.25
CA GLN A 126 -3.09 -21.11 -7.20
C GLN A 126 -4.11 -21.95 -6.43
N HIS A 127 -4.88 -22.80 -7.12
CA HIS A 127 -5.82 -23.71 -6.47
C HIS A 127 -5.10 -24.72 -5.56
N LEU A 128 -3.99 -25.31 -6.02
CA LEU A 128 -3.13 -26.16 -5.18
C LEU A 128 -2.59 -25.39 -3.96
N GLN A 129 -2.20 -24.13 -4.12
CA GLN A 129 -1.77 -23.29 -2.99
C GLN A 129 -2.90 -23.09 -1.96
N MET A 130 -4.16 -22.97 -2.40
CA MET A 130 -5.30 -22.91 -1.50
C MET A 130 -5.45 -24.22 -0.72
N SER A 131 -5.32 -25.39 -1.35
CA SER A 131 -5.32 -26.70 -0.67
C SER A 131 -4.23 -26.82 0.39
N ARG A 132 -3.02 -26.30 0.10
CA ARG A 132 -1.93 -26.22 1.07
C ARG A 132 -2.30 -25.39 2.28
N MET A 133 -2.96 -24.26 2.08
CA MET A 133 -3.44 -23.41 3.16
C MET A 133 -4.51 -24.13 3.99
N ARG A 134 -5.49 -24.79 3.35
CA ARG A 134 -6.53 -25.57 4.05
C ARG A 134 -5.92 -26.65 4.95
N ALA A 135 -4.86 -27.32 4.50
CA ALA A 135 -4.15 -28.33 5.29
C ALA A 135 -3.56 -27.75 6.58
N VAL A 136 -2.90 -26.58 6.48
CA VAL A 136 -2.30 -25.87 7.63
C VAL A 136 -3.39 -25.35 8.58
N GLU A 137 -4.41 -24.69 8.05
CA GLU A 137 -5.47 -24.09 8.87
C GLU A 137 -6.28 -25.14 9.61
N THR A 138 -6.56 -26.28 8.97
CA THR A 138 -7.38 -27.34 9.58
C THR A 138 -6.56 -28.37 10.36
N GLY A 139 -5.24 -28.43 10.16
CA GLY A 139 -4.40 -29.48 10.71
C GLY A 139 -4.79 -30.86 10.17
N ARG A 140 -5.14 -30.94 8.89
CA ARG A 140 -5.56 -32.16 8.19
C ARG A 140 -4.69 -32.39 6.97
N TRP A 141 -4.49 -33.66 6.65
CA TRP A 141 -4.01 -34.02 5.32
C TRP A 141 -5.07 -33.66 4.29
N VAL A 142 -4.62 -33.16 3.14
CA VAL A 142 -5.47 -32.82 2.00
C VAL A 142 -4.98 -33.61 0.79
N VAL A 143 -5.92 -34.29 0.12
CA VAL A 143 -5.65 -35.08 -1.08
C VAL A 143 -6.40 -34.43 -2.24
N ASP A 144 -5.67 -33.76 -3.12
CA ASP A 144 -6.24 -33.24 -4.36
C ASP A 144 -6.28 -34.37 -5.39
N ALA A 145 -7.49 -34.78 -5.77
CA ALA A 145 -7.75 -35.81 -6.79
C ALA A 145 -8.25 -35.12 -8.06
N ALA A 146 -7.32 -34.78 -8.95
CA ALA A 146 -7.61 -33.95 -10.11
C ALA A 146 -7.72 -34.76 -11.41
N VAL A 147 -8.76 -34.49 -12.20
CA VAL A 147 -8.93 -35.08 -13.55
C VAL A 147 -8.01 -34.42 -14.58
N SER A 148 -7.88 -33.10 -14.51
CA SER A 148 -7.16 -32.26 -15.48
C SER A 148 -6.17 -31.29 -14.81
N GLY A 149 -6.28 -31.13 -13.49
CA GLY A 149 -5.39 -30.30 -12.67
C GLY A 149 -4.22 -31.08 -12.08
N VAL A 150 -3.61 -30.51 -11.03
CA VAL A 150 -2.56 -31.19 -10.26
C VAL A 150 -3.22 -32.10 -9.23
N SER A 151 -3.01 -33.41 -9.35
CA SER A 151 -3.29 -34.33 -8.25
C SER A 151 -2.13 -34.25 -7.26
N ALA A 152 -2.40 -34.21 -5.95
CA ALA A 152 -1.37 -34.03 -4.94
C ALA A 152 -1.75 -34.57 -3.57
N PHE A 153 -0.75 -35.01 -2.81
CA PHE A 153 -0.86 -35.27 -1.38
C PHE A 153 -0.18 -34.17 -0.58
N ILE A 154 -0.92 -33.57 0.35
CA ILE A 154 -0.51 -32.41 1.12
C ILE A 154 -0.60 -32.74 2.60
N ASP A 155 0.51 -32.56 3.31
CA ASP A 155 0.58 -32.81 4.75
C ASP A 155 0.01 -31.65 5.59
N THR A 156 -0.05 -31.83 6.91
CA THR A 156 -0.58 -30.83 7.85
C THR A 156 0.24 -29.54 7.94
N HIS A 157 1.44 -29.49 7.36
CA HIS A 157 2.27 -28.30 7.26
C HIS A 157 2.15 -27.61 5.89
N GLY A 158 1.26 -28.10 5.02
CA GLY A 158 1.07 -27.58 3.68
C GLY A 158 2.23 -27.96 2.75
N GLN A 159 3.01 -29.00 3.06
CA GLN A 159 4.04 -29.51 2.17
C GLN A 159 3.41 -30.48 1.16
N VAL A 160 3.75 -30.31 -0.11
CA VAL A 160 3.32 -31.23 -1.19
C VAL A 160 4.33 -32.36 -1.27
N LEU A 161 3.92 -33.58 -0.91
CA LEU A 161 4.81 -34.73 -0.86
C LEU A 161 4.97 -35.43 -2.21
N THR A 162 3.86 -35.58 -2.92
CA THR A 162 3.85 -36.14 -4.28
C THR A 162 2.76 -35.45 -5.09
N ARG A 163 2.99 -35.28 -6.39
CA ARG A 163 2.06 -34.64 -7.31
C ARG A 163 2.24 -35.10 -8.75
N THR A 164 1.19 -34.93 -9.56
CA THR A 164 1.27 -35.02 -11.02
C THR A 164 1.63 -33.66 -11.64
N GLY A 165 1.96 -33.64 -12.94
CA GLY A 165 1.86 -32.44 -13.76
C GLY A 165 0.41 -32.12 -14.15
N LEU A 166 0.21 -30.95 -14.75
CA LEU A 166 -1.09 -30.57 -15.36
C LEU A 166 -1.39 -31.46 -16.57
N PHE A 167 -2.65 -31.89 -16.71
CA PHE A 167 -3.10 -32.78 -17.78
C PHE A 167 -2.25 -34.05 -17.97
N GLN A 168 -1.54 -34.48 -16.93
CA GLN A 168 -0.68 -35.65 -16.96
C GLN A 168 -1.41 -36.85 -16.33
N PRO A 169 -1.71 -37.92 -17.09
CA PRO A 169 -2.25 -39.14 -16.51
C PRO A 169 -1.25 -39.74 -15.51
N GLY A 170 -1.74 -40.11 -14.33
CA GLY A 170 -0.89 -40.71 -13.30
C GLY A 170 -1.71 -41.30 -12.17
N ILE A 171 -1.11 -42.25 -11.47
CA ILE A 171 -1.65 -42.83 -10.23
C ILE A 171 -0.67 -42.46 -9.12
N LEU A 172 -1.16 -41.72 -8.12
CA LEU A 172 -0.40 -41.38 -6.94
C LEU A 172 -0.83 -42.28 -5.78
N ARG A 173 0.13 -42.79 -5.02
CA ARG A 173 -0.11 -43.59 -3.82
C ARG A 173 0.78 -43.11 -2.69
N THR A 174 0.16 -42.81 -1.55
CA THR A 174 0.86 -42.38 -0.34
C THR A 174 0.09 -42.86 0.90
N GLN A 175 0.81 -43.03 2.01
CA GLN A 175 0.18 -43.23 3.32
C GLN A 175 -0.06 -41.88 3.98
N ILE A 176 -1.32 -41.59 4.31
CA ILE A 176 -1.71 -40.38 5.04
C ILE A 176 -1.95 -40.69 6.52
N ARG A 177 -1.96 -39.65 7.36
CA ARG A 177 -2.30 -39.77 8.78
C ARG A 177 -3.60 -39.02 9.06
N SER A 178 -4.57 -39.72 9.64
CA SER A 178 -5.77 -39.10 10.19
C SER A 178 -5.43 -38.29 11.44
N SER A 179 -6.10 -37.16 11.64
CA SER A 179 -5.94 -36.32 12.83
C SER A 179 -7.30 -35.90 13.38
N THR A 180 -7.45 -35.90 14.70
CA THR A 180 -8.62 -35.32 15.40
C THR A 180 -8.25 -34.03 16.13
N ALA A 181 -6.99 -33.58 16.03
CA ALA A 181 -6.53 -32.35 16.67
C ALA A 181 -7.33 -31.14 16.16
N THR A 182 -7.60 -30.18 17.04
CA THR A 182 -8.35 -28.96 16.72
C THR A 182 -7.40 -27.75 16.72
N THR A 183 -7.25 -27.09 15.57
CA THR A 183 -6.46 -25.85 15.45
C THR A 183 -7.24 -24.64 15.97
N GLY A 184 -6.54 -23.53 16.22
CA GLY A 184 -7.19 -22.26 16.56
C GLY A 184 -8.16 -21.77 15.47
N PHE A 185 -7.83 -21.99 14.19
CA PHE A 185 -8.73 -21.66 13.08
C PHE A 185 -9.98 -22.55 13.06
N VAL A 186 -9.86 -23.86 13.28
CA VAL A 186 -11.05 -24.73 13.37
C VAL A 186 -11.95 -24.27 14.53
N ARG A 187 -11.37 -23.92 15.68
CA ARG A 187 -12.12 -23.46 16.85
C ARG A 187 -12.79 -22.10 16.65
N TRP A 188 -12.05 -21.09 16.21
CA TRP A 188 -12.50 -19.69 16.24
C TRP A 188 -12.73 -19.05 14.85
N GLY A 189 -12.39 -19.73 13.76
CA GLY A 189 -12.48 -19.18 12.40
C GLY A 189 -11.50 -18.05 12.18
N ASP A 190 -11.96 -16.95 11.60
CA ASP A 190 -11.17 -15.79 11.18
C ASP A 190 -10.81 -14.85 12.34
N TRP A 191 -10.50 -15.38 13.52
CA TRP A 191 -10.21 -14.58 14.72
C TRP A 191 -8.99 -13.67 14.56
N LEU A 192 -7.97 -14.11 13.83
CA LEU A 192 -6.72 -13.37 13.63
C LEU A 192 -6.92 -12.09 12.79
N PRO A 193 -7.55 -12.13 11.59
CA PRO A 193 -7.84 -10.90 10.85
C PRO A 193 -8.82 -9.99 11.60
N ILE A 194 -9.80 -10.55 12.33
CA ILE A 194 -10.70 -9.75 13.18
C ILE A 194 -9.90 -9.02 14.26
N LEU A 195 -9.02 -9.71 14.98
CA LEU A 195 -8.15 -9.11 16.00
C LEU A 195 -7.27 -8.00 15.39
N ALA A 196 -6.69 -8.22 14.21
CA ALA A 196 -5.89 -7.21 13.54
C ALA A 196 -6.70 -5.94 13.23
N ILE A 197 -7.94 -6.09 12.72
CA ILE A 197 -8.86 -4.97 12.47
C ILE A 197 -9.17 -4.24 13.79
N VAL A 198 -9.49 -4.98 14.85
CA VAL A 198 -9.79 -4.42 16.17
C VAL A 198 -8.60 -3.62 16.72
N LEU A 199 -7.38 -4.14 16.64
CA LEU A 199 -6.17 -3.44 17.08
C LEU A 199 -5.93 -2.15 16.29
N VAL A 200 -6.18 -2.16 14.97
CA VAL A 200 -6.15 -0.96 14.14
C VAL A 200 -7.18 0.05 14.64
N VAL A 201 -8.44 -0.35 14.79
CA VAL A 201 -9.52 0.53 15.27
C VAL A 201 -9.20 1.13 16.63
N ILE A 202 -8.76 0.32 17.60
CA ILE A 202 -8.34 0.79 18.93
C ILE A 202 -7.23 1.84 18.81
N SER A 203 -6.24 1.62 17.94
CA SER A 203 -5.18 2.61 17.74
C SER A 203 -5.71 3.97 17.27
N PHE A 204 -6.77 3.98 16.46
CA PHE A 204 -7.42 5.22 16.00
C PHE A 204 -8.35 5.84 17.05
N LEU A 205 -8.85 5.07 18.01
CA LEU A 205 -9.64 5.56 19.14
C LEU A 205 -8.80 6.24 20.22
N ILE A 206 -7.51 5.87 20.35
CA ILE A 206 -6.61 6.54 21.29
C ILE A 206 -6.40 7.99 20.83
N PRO A 207 -6.85 8.99 21.61
CA PRO A 207 -6.75 10.39 21.21
C PRO A 207 -5.29 10.79 21.09
N ARG A 208 -5.00 11.58 20.06
CA ARG A 208 -3.69 12.20 19.91
C ARG A 208 -3.53 13.28 20.97
N ARG A 209 -2.35 13.36 21.58
CA ARG A 209 -1.94 14.60 22.24
C ARG A 209 -1.86 15.67 21.14
N ARG A 210 -2.84 16.57 21.11
CA ARG A 210 -2.73 17.77 20.27
C ARG A 210 -1.62 18.64 20.86
N PRO A 211 -0.66 19.11 20.06
CA PRO A 211 0.19 20.21 20.49
C PRO A 211 -0.71 21.38 20.93
N GLN A 212 -0.24 22.20 21.87
CA GLN A 212 -0.91 23.46 22.19
C GLN A 212 -1.10 24.25 20.89
N LEU A 213 -2.20 25.01 20.79
CA LEU A 213 -2.42 25.88 19.63
C LEU A 213 -1.17 26.72 19.39
N PRO A 214 -0.62 26.73 18.17
CA PRO A 214 0.57 27.50 17.87
C PRO A 214 0.33 28.96 18.24
N ALA A 215 1.28 29.56 18.97
CA ALA A 215 1.29 31.00 19.15
C ALA A 215 1.65 31.63 17.81
N ALA A 216 0.88 32.64 17.39
CA ALA A 216 1.18 33.40 16.18
C ALA A 216 2.66 33.82 16.16
N PRO A 217 3.34 33.70 15.02
CA PRO A 217 4.74 34.06 14.94
C PRO A 217 4.92 35.57 15.17
N GLY A 218 6.11 35.96 15.64
CA GLY A 218 6.44 37.38 15.80
C GLY A 218 6.37 38.14 14.46
N PRO A 219 6.28 39.47 14.46
CA PRO A 219 6.28 40.23 13.21
C PRO A 219 7.62 40.06 12.49
N LEU A 220 7.56 39.86 11.16
CA LEU A 220 8.73 39.97 10.30
C LEU A 220 9.08 41.46 10.08
N PRO A 221 10.34 41.80 9.74
CA PRO A 221 10.67 43.13 9.27
C PRO A 221 9.87 43.48 8.00
N ALA A 222 9.71 44.77 7.72
CA ALA A 222 8.94 45.26 6.57
C ALA A 222 9.41 44.68 5.22
N SER A 223 10.72 44.47 5.10
CA SER A 223 11.38 43.81 3.97
C SER A 223 12.22 42.64 4.49
N PRO A 224 11.63 41.44 4.63
CA PRO A 224 12.34 40.26 5.13
C PRO A 224 13.37 39.75 4.13
N ARG A 225 14.58 39.47 4.61
CA ARG A 225 15.62 38.85 3.80
C ARG A 225 15.24 37.40 3.51
N THR A 226 15.12 37.08 2.24
CA THR A 226 14.64 35.77 1.76
C THR A 226 15.72 35.07 0.97
N LEU A 227 16.03 33.81 1.33
CA LEU A 227 16.93 32.95 0.56
C LEU A 227 16.15 31.82 -0.12
N VAL A 228 16.18 31.78 -1.45
CA VAL A 228 15.62 30.68 -2.24
C VAL A 228 16.71 29.64 -2.50
N VAL A 229 16.50 28.44 -1.96
CA VAL A 229 17.41 27.30 -2.11
C VAL A 229 16.96 26.47 -3.31
N LEU A 230 17.83 26.32 -4.30
CA LEU A 230 17.60 25.58 -5.54
C LEU A 230 18.57 24.39 -5.64
N PRO A 231 18.17 23.18 -5.23
CA PRO A 231 18.97 21.98 -5.47
C PRO A 231 19.02 21.64 -6.96
N THR A 232 20.21 21.37 -7.50
CA THR A 232 20.36 20.99 -8.92
C THR A 232 21.13 19.69 -9.09
N PHE A 233 20.63 18.85 -10.01
CA PHE A 233 21.35 17.71 -10.57
C PHE A 233 20.80 17.42 -11.98
N ASN A 234 21.56 17.76 -13.00
CA ASN A 234 21.15 17.73 -14.42
C ASN A 234 19.95 18.63 -14.73
N GLU A 235 20.04 19.92 -14.41
CA GLU A 235 18.93 20.87 -14.55
C GLU A 235 19.35 22.07 -15.46
N ARG A 236 20.30 21.83 -16.40
CA ARG A 236 20.85 22.84 -17.32
C ARG A 236 19.75 23.57 -18.10
N ASP A 237 18.74 22.87 -18.58
CA ASP A 237 17.71 23.41 -19.48
C ASP A 237 16.70 24.34 -18.78
N THR A 238 16.65 24.31 -17.45
CA THR A 238 15.65 25.01 -16.65
C THR A 238 16.27 26.06 -15.73
N ILE A 239 17.49 25.85 -15.24
CA ILE A 239 18.07 26.62 -14.14
C ILE A 239 18.11 28.14 -14.39
N GLU A 240 18.48 28.60 -15.59
CA GLU A 240 18.56 30.03 -15.90
C GLU A 240 17.19 30.70 -15.82
N ARG A 241 16.15 30.03 -16.32
CA ARG A 241 14.76 30.51 -16.29
C ARG A 241 14.21 30.53 -14.86
N VAL A 242 14.54 29.52 -14.05
CA VAL A 242 14.15 29.49 -12.64
C VAL A 242 14.80 30.66 -11.89
N ILE A 243 16.11 30.87 -12.04
CA ILE A 243 16.82 31.97 -11.40
C ILE A 243 16.23 33.31 -11.84
N ALA A 244 16.05 33.54 -13.14
CA ALA A 244 15.46 34.77 -13.66
C ALA A 244 14.06 35.03 -13.06
N GLY A 245 13.17 34.04 -13.07
CA GLY A 245 11.82 34.16 -12.52
C GLY A 245 11.80 34.50 -11.03
N VAL A 246 12.75 33.98 -10.25
CA VAL A 246 12.93 34.32 -8.84
C VAL A 246 13.46 35.75 -8.67
N LEU A 247 14.46 36.15 -9.45
CA LEU A 247 15.08 37.48 -9.35
C LEU A 247 14.15 38.63 -9.78
N GLU A 248 13.17 38.34 -10.63
CA GLU A 248 12.11 39.25 -11.06
C GLU A 248 11.06 39.53 -9.96
N ARG A 249 11.07 38.77 -8.86
CA ARG A 249 10.10 38.97 -7.78
C ARG A 249 10.34 40.29 -7.05
N PRO A 250 9.27 41.07 -6.74
CA PRO A 250 9.39 42.39 -6.10
C PRO A 250 9.93 42.32 -4.66
N GLU A 251 9.96 41.15 -4.04
CA GLU A 251 10.52 40.92 -2.71
C GLU A 251 12.06 40.88 -2.72
N HIS A 252 12.69 40.94 -3.90
CA HIS A 252 14.14 40.90 -4.11
C HIS A 252 14.83 39.72 -3.38
N PRO A 253 14.39 38.46 -3.59
CA PRO A 253 14.99 37.31 -2.94
C PRO A 253 16.44 37.06 -3.42
N ASP A 254 17.26 36.55 -2.51
CA ASP A 254 18.56 35.97 -2.84
C ASP A 254 18.38 34.51 -3.26
N VAL A 255 19.28 34.00 -4.11
CA VAL A 255 19.24 32.64 -4.65
C VAL A 255 20.52 31.91 -4.28
N LEU A 256 20.36 30.73 -3.69
CA LEU A 256 21.45 29.78 -3.48
C LEU A 256 21.18 28.52 -4.31
N VAL A 257 21.95 28.37 -5.39
CA VAL A 257 21.99 27.12 -6.16
C VAL A 257 22.92 26.15 -5.46
N VAL A 258 22.41 24.98 -5.11
CA VAL A 258 23.16 23.89 -4.46
C VAL A 258 23.30 22.75 -5.45
N ASP A 259 24.44 22.68 -6.13
CA ASP A 259 24.69 21.74 -7.22
C ASP A 259 25.43 20.49 -6.75
N ASP A 260 24.86 19.32 -7.03
CA ASP A 260 25.44 18.02 -6.70
C ASP A 260 26.38 17.52 -7.82
N SER A 261 27.33 18.37 -8.24
CA SER A 261 28.29 18.09 -9.32
C SER A 261 27.62 17.61 -10.61
N SER A 262 26.71 18.43 -11.15
CA SER A 262 25.94 18.12 -12.36
C SER A 262 26.86 17.91 -13.58
N PRO A 263 26.87 16.73 -14.21
CA PRO A 263 27.70 16.46 -15.40
C PRO A 263 27.21 17.15 -16.68
N ASP A 264 25.97 17.65 -16.71
CA ASP A 264 25.38 18.33 -17.88
C ASP A 264 25.85 19.78 -18.05
N GLY A 265 26.64 20.28 -17.11
CA GLY A 265 27.18 21.62 -17.11
C GLY A 265 26.23 22.68 -16.53
N THR A 266 25.32 22.29 -15.64
CA THR A 266 24.42 23.20 -14.90
C THR A 266 25.22 24.30 -14.17
N ALA A 267 26.29 23.93 -13.46
CA ALA A 267 27.13 24.86 -12.70
C ALA A 267 27.80 25.93 -13.59
N GLU A 268 28.21 25.57 -14.80
CA GLU A 268 28.82 26.48 -15.78
C GLU A 268 27.85 27.57 -16.25
N LEU A 269 26.54 27.31 -16.27
CA LEU A 269 25.53 28.33 -16.56
C LEU A 269 25.29 29.26 -15.37
N VAL A 270 25.31 28.73 -14.15
CA VAL A 270 25.04 29.51 -12.93
C VAL A 270 26.20 30.44 -12.58
N ARG A 271 27.45 30.00 -12.79
CA ARG A 271 28.67 30.77 -12.45
C ARG A 271 28.72 32.19 -13.05
N PRO A 272 28.46 32.43 -14.35
CA PRO A 272 28.42 33.79 -14.89
C PRO A 272 27.25 34.62 -14.35
N ILE A 273 26.12 34.01 -13.98
CA ILE A 273 24.99 34.72 -13.36
C ILE A 273 25.39 35.21 -11.96
N ALA A 274 25.97 34.33 -11.14
CA ALA A 274 26.50 34.68 -9.82
C ALA A 274 27.61 35.74 -9.88
N GLY A 275 28.37 35.80 -10.97
CA GLY A 275 29.37 36.86 -11.19
C GLY A 275 28.79 38.23 -11.55
N ARG A 276 27.53 38.30 -12.02
CA ARG A 276 26.86 39.52 -12.48
C ARG A 276 25.83 40.06 -11.48
N ASP A 277 25.14 39.18 -10.76
CA ASP A 277 24.14 39.55 -9.75
C ASP A 277 24.56 39.00 -8.38
N GLY A 278 24.85 39.91 -7.44
CA GLY A 278 25.30 39.56 -6.08
C GLY A 278 24.25 38.81 -5.24
N ARG A 279 22.99 38.75 -5.70
CA ARG A 279 21.93 37.96 -5.09
C ARG A 279 22.05 36.46 -5.40
N VAL A 280 22.80 36.07 -6.43
CA VAL A 280 22.93 34.67 -6.86
C VAL A 280 24.23 34.07 -6.38
N ARG A 281 24.15 32.90 -5.73
CA ARG A 281 25.32 32.14 -5.26
C ARG A 281 25.23 30.70 -5.71
N LEU A 282 26.39 30.14 -6.06
CA LEU A 282 26.56 28.74 -6.42
C LEU A 282 27.37 28.03 -5.34
N LEU A 283 26.85 26.90 -4.87
CA LEU A 283 27.53 25.98 -3.98
C LEU A 283 27.63 24.61 -4.65
N GLU A 284 28.83 24.25 -5.09
CA GLU A 284 29.12 22.94 -5.69
C GLU A 284 29.50 21.94 -4.58
N ARG A 285 28.94 20.73 -4.64
CA ARG A 285 29.14 19.67 -3.64
C ARG A 285 29.41 18.34 -4.32
N PRO A 286 29.95 17.33 -3.61
CA PRO A 286 30.19 16.01 -4.20
C PRO A 286 28.93 15.38 -4.81
N PRO A 287 29.08 14.57 -5.88
CA PRO A 287 27.95 14.02 -6.62
C PRO A 287 27.08 13.11 -5.76
N ARG A 288 25.77 13.12 -6.04
CA ARG A 288 24.75 12.25 -5.40
C ARG A 288 24.65 12.41 -3.88
N SER A 289 24.90 13.61 -3.36
CA SER A 289 24.71 13.93 -1.94
C SER A 289 23.23 13.91 -1.52
N GLY A 290 22.32 14.11 -2.47
CA GLY A 290 20.88 13.85 -2.32
C GLY A 290 20.08 15.09 -1.95
N LEU A 291 18.79 15.09 -2.34
CA LEU A 291 17.90 16.25 -2.25
C LEU A 291 17.76 16.81 -0.81
N ALA A 292 17.54 15.93 0.17
CA ALA A 292 17.42 16.35 1.57
C ALA A 292 18.71 17.03 2.07
N SER A 293 19.88 16.50 1.70
CA SER A 293 21.16 17.11 2.04
C SER A 293 21.32 18.49 1.42
N ALA A 294 20.85 18.69 0.18
CA ALA A 294 20.90 20.00 -0.49
C ALA A 294 20.12 21.07 0.28
N TYR A 295 18.87 20.73 0.65
CA TYR A 295 18.05 21.64 1.44
C TYR A 295 18.62 21.88 2.84
N LEU A 296 19.16 20.86 3.52
CA LEU A 296 19.80 21.06 4.83
C LEU A 296 20.98 22.02 4.79
N VAL A 297 21.81 21.96 3.74
CA VAL A 297 22.92 22.91 3.55
C VAL A 297 22.39 24.32 3.26
N GLY A 298 21.34 24.43 2.43
CA GLY A 298 20.71 25.73 2.15
C GLY A 298 20.05 26.36 3.37
N PHE A 299 19.29 25.58 4.15
CA PHE A 299 18.67 26.02 5.40
C PHE A 299 19.72 26.43 6.45
N THR A 300 20.80 25.66 6.58
CA THR A 300 21.92 26.01 7.47
C THR A 300 22.57 27.33 7.05
N THR A 301 22.71 27.54 5.73
CA THR A 301 23.24 28.80 5.17
C THR A 301 22.32 29.97 5.47
N ALA A 302 20.99 29.79 5.30
CA ALA A 302 20.00 30.81 5.62
C ALA A 302 20.06 31.24 7.09
N ILE A 303 20.14 30.28 8.03
CA ILE A 303 20.28 30.55 9.46
C ILE A 303 21.58 31.30 9.74
N ARG A 304 22.72 30.77 9.28
CA ARG A 304 24.06 31.31 9.55
C ARG A 304 24.20 32.78 9.10
N GLU A 305 23.57 33.13 7.99
CA GLU A 305 23.68 34.45 7.37
C GLU A 305 22.56 35.41 7.75
N GLY A 306 21.69 34.99 8.69
CA GLY A 306 20.64 35.83 9.24
C GLY A 306 19.57 36.22 8.21
N TYR A 307 19.16 35.27 7.35
CA TYR A 307 17.94 35.43 6.56
C TYR A 307 16.72 35.27 7.46
N ASP A 308 15.66 36.01 7.18
CA ASP A 308 14.40 35.90 7.92
C ASP A 308 13.56 34.72 7.42
N LEU A 309 13.64 34.46 6.10
CA LEU A 309 12.90 33.42 5.40
C LEU A 309 13.86 32.57 4.55
N ALA A 310 13.63 31.26 4.53
CA ALA A 310 14.23 30.36 3.56
C ALA A 310 13.15 29.67 2.74
N VAL A 311 13.38 29.52 1.44
CA VAL A 311 12.45 28.93 0.49
C VAL A 311 13.04 27.64 -0.04
N GLU A 312 12.22 26.60 0.01
CA GLU A 312 12.43 25.33 -0.65
C GLU A 312 11.75 25.39 -2.02
N MET A 313 12.49 25.19 -3.11
CA MET A 313 11.93 25.20 -4.46
C MET A 313 12.74 24.33 -5.42
N ASP A 314 12.06 23.43 -6.13
CA ASP A 314 12.67 22.62 -7.19
C ASP A 314 13.14 23.48 -8.37
N SER A 315 14.24 23.08 -9.02
CA SER A 315 14.89 23.82 -10.12
C SER A 315 14.43 23.40 -11.53
N ASP A 316 13.35 22.64 -11.64
CA ASP A 316 12.91 22.00 -12.89
C ASP A 316 11.65 22.65 -13.51
N LEU A 317 11.24 23.82 -12.99
CA LEU A 317 9.99 24.53 -13.33
C LEU A 317 8.69 23.77 -13.02
N SER A 318 8.74 22.67 -12.25
CA SER A 318 7.52 22.05 -11.71
C SER A 318 6.81 22.97 -10.73
N HIS A 319 7.58 23.85 -10.06
CA HIS A 319 7.11 24.97 -9.28
C HIS A 319 7.33 26.27 -10.06
N ASP A 320 6.27 27.05 -10.22
CA ASP A 320 6.32 28.30 -10.95
C ASP A 320 6.87 29.42 -10.04
N PRO A 321 8.03 30.03 -10.35
CA PRO A 321 8.58 31.11 -9.53
C PRO A 321 7.62 32.29 -9.35
N SER A 322 6.64 32.46 -10.25
CA SER A 322 5.65 33.52 -10.12
C SER A 322 4.69 33.36 -8.96
N GLU A 323 4.52 32.14 -8.45
CA GLU A 323 3.69 31.85 -7.28
C GLU A 323 4.41 32.18 -5.95
N LEU A 324 5.73 32.48 -5.98
CA LEU A 324 6.56 32.72 -4.81
C LEU A 324 6.02 33.84 -3.91
N SER A 325 5.66 34.97 -4.50
CA SER A 325 5.18 36.15 -3.77
C SER A 325 4.01 35.81 -2.84
N ARG A 326 3.08 34.98 -3.29
CA ARG A 326 1.93 34.56 -2.47
C ARG A 326 2.34 33.64 -1.32
N LEU A 327 3.36 32.80 -1.49
CA LEU A 327 3.90 32.02 -0.36
C LEU A 327 4.61 32.92 0.65
N LEU A 328 5.37 33.92 0.19
CA LEU A 328 6.04 34.89 1.06
C LEU A 328 5.05 35.76 1.84
N ASP A 329 3.94 36.17 1.21
CA ASP A 329 2.86 36.89 1.87
C ASP A 329 2.22 36.09 3.00
N ALA A 330 1.94 34.80 2.76
CA ALA A 330 1.42 33.91 3.81
C ALA A 330 2.45 33.68 4.93
N ALA A 331 3.75 33.60 4.60
CA ALA A 331 4.81 33.46 5.59
C ALA A 331 4.90 34.67 6.55
N ARG A 332 4.29 35.82 6.22
CA ARG A 332 4.16 36.95 7.17
C ARG A 332 3.25 36.66 8.35
N GLN A 333 2.37 35.66 8.25
CA GLN A 333 1.43 35.28 9.32
C GLN A 333 1.66 33.88 9.87
N HIS A 334 2.44 33.03 9.17
CA HIS A 334 2.64 31.62 9.53
C HIS A 334 4.13 31.28 9.65
N ASP A 335 4.46 30.26 10.44
CA ASP A 335 5.85 29.78 10.62
C ASP A 335 6.32 28.95 9.42
N LEU A 336 5.42 28.11 8.90
CA LEU A 336 5.60 27.31 7.70
C LEU A 336 4.47 27.60 6.71
N THR A 337 4.84 27.97 5.49
CA THR A 337 3.90 28.03 4.37
C THR A 337 4.21 26.92 3.37
N VAL A 338 3.20 26.12 3.04
CA VAL A 338 3.30 25.03 2.05
C VAL A 338 2.51 25.38 0.81
N GLY A 339 3.18 25.43 -0.34
CA GLY A 339 2.52 25.43 -1.64
C GLY A 339 1.79 24.11 -1.83
N SER A 340 0.46 24.12 -1.79
CA SER A 340 -0.37 22.91 -1.79
C SER A 340 -1.10 22.72 -3.11
N ARG A 341 -0.97 21.50 -3.66
CA ARG A 341 -1.69 21.05 -4.87
C ARG A 341 -3.14 20.67 -4.61
N TYR A 342 -3.52 20.50 -3.33
CA TYR A 342 -4.75 19.82 -2.93
C TYR A 342 -5.71 20.66 -2.09
N VAL A 343 -5.45 21.96 -1.96
CA VAL A 343 -6.40 22.95 -1.42
C VAL A 343 -7.15 23.65 -2.55
N ALA A 344 -8.20 24.42 -2.21
CA ALA A 344 -9.00 25.14 -3.20
C ALA A 344 -8.12 26.12 -4.02
N GLY A 345 -8.16 25.99 -5.34
CA GLY A 345 -7.30 26.74 -6.28
C GLY A 345 -5.98 26.04 -6.63
N GLY A 346 -5.59 25.01 -5.87
CA GLY A 346 -4.42 24.19 -6.17
C GLY A 346 -4.69 23.21 -7.30
N SER A 347 -3.69 22.92 -8.12
CA SER A 347 -3.85 22.03 -9.26
C SER A 347 -2.59 21.26 -9.61
N VAL A 348 -2.77 20.18 -10.37
CA VAL A 348 -1.68 19.41 -10.95
C VAL A 348 -1.97 19.23 -12.43
N THR A 349 -0.99 19.53 -13.28
CA THR A 349 -1.10 19.35 -14.73
C THR A 349 -0.15 18.24 -15.20
N ASN A 350 -0.50 17.61 -16.32
CA ASN A 350 0.27 16.55 -16.98
C ASN A 350 0.45 15.25 -16.18
N TRP A 351 -0.29 15.03 -15.07
CA TRP A 351 -0.29 13.76 -14.35
C TRP A 351 -1.34 12.79 -14.89
N SER A 352 -1.00 11.50 -14.94
CA SER A 352 -1.99 10.45 -15.11
C SER A 352 -2.98 10.43 -13.93
N ARG A 353 -4.25 10.06 -14.19
CA ARG A 353 -5.28 9.96 -13.14
C ARG A 353 -4.87 9.02 -12.00
N ALA A 354 -4.16 7.94 -12.32
CA ALA A 354 -3.63 7.00 -11.34
C ALA A 354 -2.58 7.65 -10.43
N ARG A 355 -1.68 8.48 -10.98
CA ARG A 355 -0.67 9.21 -10.20
C ARG A 355 -1.31 10.25 -9.28
N VAL A 356 -2.32 10.99 -9.77
CA VAL A 356 -3.10 11.93 -8.94
C VAL A 356 -3.78 11.19 -7.79
N ALA A 357 -4.44 10.07 -8.07
CA ALA A 357 -5.09 9.26 -7.04
C ALA A 357 -4.09 8.72 -6.00
N LEU A 358 -2.93 8.23 -6.45
CA LEU A 358 -1.87 7.74 -5.57
C LEU A 358 -1.34 8.84 -4.65
N SER A 359 -1.04 10.03 -5.18
CA SER A 359 -0.53 11.15 -4.39
C SER A 359 -1.57 11.71 -3.41
N ARG A 360 -2.83 11.85 -3.83
CA ARG A 360 -3.93 12.22 -2.92
C ARG A 360 -4.12 11.17 -1.82
N GLY A 361 -4.06 9.89 -2.17
CA GLY A 361 -4.14 8.78 -1.22
C GLY A 361 -2.99 8.79 -0.21
N ALA A 362 -1.75 9.02 -0.67
CA ALA A 362 -0.59 9.12 0.19
C ALA A 362 -0.67 10.32 1.16
N ASN A 363 -1.08 11.49 0.68
CA ASN A 363 -1.29 12.67 1.55
C ASN A 363 -2.44 12.46 2.54
N ALA A 364 -3.56 11.89 2.10
CA ALA A 364 -4.68 11.56 2.98
C ALA A 364 -4.26 10.57 4.07
N TYR A 365 -3.49 9.55 3.70
CA TYR A 365 -2.90 8.59 4.62
C TYR A 365 -1.95 9.26 5.62
N SER A 366 -1.00 10.09 5.17
CA SER A 366 -0.08 10.84 6.06
C SER A 366 -0.83 11.74 7.03
N ARG A 367 -1.84 12.48 6.54
CA ARG A 367 -2.72 13.32 7.35
C ARG A 367 -3.45 12.50 8.42
N VAL A 368 -4.05 11.38 8.02
CA VAL A 368 -4.80 10.49 8.93
C VAL A 368 -3.88 9.73 9.87
N MET A 369 -2.64 9.43 9.53
CA MET A 369 -1.69 8.71 10.41
C MET A 369 -0.95 9.62 11.36
N LEU A 370 -0.52 10.80 10.91
CA LEU A 370 0.27 11.74 11.70
C LEU A 370 -0.58 12.80 12.40
N GLY A 371 -1.79 13.07 11.91
CA GLY A 371 -2.68 14.09 12.47
C GLY A 371 -2.40 15.48 11.95
N LEU A 372 -1.78 15.59 10.78
CA LEU A 372 -1.39 16.87 10.19
C LEU A 372 -2.63 17.73 9.88
N PRO A 373 -2.54 19.05 10.02
CA PRO A 373 -3.61 19.97 9.66
C PRO A 373 -3.67 20.28 8.15
N ILE A 374 -2.70 19.79 7.36
CA ILE A 374 -2.56 20.12 5.93
C ILE A 374 -2.95 18.98 4.98
N HIS A 375 -3.23 19.33 3.73
CA HIS A 375 -3.62 18.44 2.64
C HIS A 375 -2.44 18.02 1.75
N ASP A 376 -1.32 18.74 1.76
CA ASP A 376 -0.16 18.42 0.93
C ASP A 376 1.18 18.40 1.71
N ALA A 377 1.44 17.30 2.41
CA ALA A 377 2.68 17.08 3.16
C ALA A 377 3.89 16.68 2.29
N THR A 378 3.71 16.59 0.98
CA THR A 378 4.74 16.08 0.04
C THR A 378 5.20 17.11 -0.98
N SER A 379 4.57 18.29 -1.02
CA SER A 379 5.04 19.40 -1.85
C SER A 379 6.40 19.90 -1.38
N GLY A 380 7.31 20.18 -2.32
CA GLY A 380 8.63 20.75 -2.08
C GLY A 380 8.70 22.25 -2.27
N TYR A 381 7.56 22.93 -2.46
CA TYR A 381 7.52 24.40 -2.56
C TYR A 381 7.08 25.00 -1.23
N ARG A 382 8.02 25.48 -0.42
CA ARG A 382 7.75 25.86 0.97
C ARG A 382 8.53 27.08 1.38
N VAL A 383 7.97 27.86 2.31
CA VAL A 383 8.66 28.97 2.96
C VAL A 383 8.71 28.71 4.45
N TYR A 384 9.91 28.76 5.01
CA TYR A 384 10.18 28.57 6.43
C TYR A 384 10.68 29.87 7.04
N ARG A 385 10.16 30.21 8.22
CA ARG A 385 10.81 31.21 9.07
C ARG A 385 12.11 30.67 9.65
N ARG A 386 13.09 31.55 9.85
CA ARG A 386 14.37 31.17 10.45
C ARG A 386 14.21 30.47 11.81
N GLU A 387 13.33 30.98 12.67
CA GLU A 387 13.10 30.40 14.01
C GLU A 387 12.58 28.96 13.94
N LEU A 388 11.74 28.65 12.94
CA LEU A 388 11.28 27.29 12.70
C LEU A 388 12.45 26.40 12.24
N LEU A 389 13.26 26.86 11.29
CA LEU A 389 14.42 26.08 10.82
C LEU A 389 15.41 25.81 11.95
N GLU A 390 15.67 26.80 12.81
CA GLU A 390 16.54 26.65 13.97
C GLU A 390 16.08 25.55 14.92
N GLU A 391 14.76 25.34 15.07
CA GLU A 391 14.22 24.24 15.87
C GLU A 391 14.28 22.90 15.12
N LEU A 392 13.86 22.89 13.85
CA LEU A 392 13.83 21.67 13.02
C LEU A 392 15.22 21.03 12.86
N LEU A 393 16.27 21.85 12.75
CA LEU A 393 17.64 21.41 12.50
C LEU A 393 18.39 20.97 13.79
N ARG A 394 17.78 21.06 14.98
CA ARG A 394 18.41 20.59 16.23
C ARG A 394 18.60 19.08 16.30
N THR A 395 17.79 18.34 15.57
CA THR A 395 17.81 16.88 15.57
C THR A 395 17.96 16.34 14.14
N PRO A 396 18.78 15.29 13.92
CA PRO A 396 18.94 14.70 12.60
C PRO A 396 17.61 14.24 12.01
N PHE A 397 17.44 14.40 10.69
CA PHE A 397 16.30 13.87 9.95
C PHE A 397 16.44 12.38 9.70
N ALA A 398 15.33 11.67 9.68
CA ALA A 398 15.30 10.21 9.66
C ALA A 398 15.40 9.60 8.25
N GLY A 399 15.15 10.38 7.19
CA GLY A 399 15.19 9.88 5.82
C GLY A 399 15.40 10.98 4.78
N ALA A 400 15.48 10.57 3.52
CA ALA A 400 15.61 11.46 2.37
C ALA A 400 14.32 11.48 1.51
N GLY A 401 14.26 12.38 0.52
CA GLY A 401 13.17 12.41 -0.47
C GLY A 401 11.79 12.71 0.14
N TYR A 402 10.78 11.89 -0.17
CA TYR A 402 9.40 12.11 0.31
C TYR A 402 9.27 12.06 1.82
N VAL A 403 10.05 11.21 2.48
CA VAL A 403 9.98 11.10 3.94
C VAL A 403 10.49 12.37 4.59
N PHE A 404 11.55 12.97 4.03
CA PHE A 404 12.06 14.27 4.47
C PHE A 404 10.97 15.35 4.38
N GLN A 405 10.23 15.41 3.26
CA GLN A 405 9.12 16.35 3.09
C GLN A 405 8.04 16.20 4.16
N ILE A 406 7.63 14.96 4.44
CA ILE A 406 6.60 14.66 5.44
C ILE A 406 7.12 14.96 6.85
N GLU A 407 8.38 14.64 7.13
CA GLU A 407 9.02 14.85 8.42
C GLU A 407 9.11 16.34 8.78
N LEU A 408 9.45 17.20 7.83
CA LEU A 408 9.50 18.66 8.02
C LEU A 408 8.16 19.21 8.51
N VAL A 409 7.05 18.88 7.84
CA VAL A 409 5.71 19.32 8.26
C VAL A 409 5.34 18.70 9.60
N MET A 410 5.56 17.39 9.75
CA MET A 410 5.22 16.67 10.98
C MET A 410 5.95 17.23 12.20
N ARG A 411 7.23 17.58 12.08
CA ARG A 411 7.99 18.21 13.17
C ARG A 411 7.49 19.62 13.44
N SER A 412 7.23 20.41 12.40
CA SER A 412 6.68 21.77 12.53
C SER A 412 5.37 21.76 13.34
N ASP A 413 4.43 20.89 12.97
CA ASP A 413 3.15 20.72 13.67
C ASP A 413 3.35 20.23 15.12
N ARG A 414 4.22 19.25 15.35
CA ARG A 414 4.46 18.66 16.67
C ARG A 414 5.14 19.61 17.67
N GLU A 415 6.04 20.45 17.19
CA GLU A 415 6.68 21.48 18.01
C GLU A 415 5.76 22.70 18.23
N GLY A 416 4.54 22.67 17.69
CA GLY A 416 3.53 23.71 17.90
C GLY A 416 3.81 24.99 17.12
N PHE A 417 4.38 24.87 15.92
CA PHE A 417 4.49 25.97 14.96
C PHE A 417 3.27 26.02 14.04
N ASP A 418 2.94 27.23 13.57
CA ASP A 418 1.79 27.43 12.71
C ASP A 418 2.09 27.07 11.24
N VAL A 419 1.20 26.26 10.64
CA VAL A 419 1.39 25.72 9.28
C VAL A 419 0.20 26.09 8.40
N ALA A 420 0.47 26.77 7.30
CA ALA A 420 -0.54 27.18 6.32
C ALA A 420 -0.31 26.55 4.94
N GLU A 421 -1.40 26.44 4.18
CA GLU A 421 -1.40 25.96 2.80
C GLU A 421 -1.79 27.07 1.83
N VAL A 422 -1.06 27.18 0.73
CA VAL A 422 -1.23 28.20 -0.31
C VAL A 422 -1.37 27.50 -1.68
N PRO A 423 -2.44 27.75 -2.48
CA PRO A 423 -2.80 26.87 -3.61
C PRO A 423 -1.89 26.97 -4.85
N ILE A 424 -0.95 26.05 -5.07
CA ILE A 424 -0.01 26.12 -6.22
C ILE A 424 -0.47 25.27 -7.42
N THR A 425 0.10 25.55 -8.60
CA THR A 425 -0.01 24.68 -9.78
C THR A 425 1.27 23.91 -10.02
N PHE A 426 1.23 22.59 -9.80
CA PHE A 426 2.37 21.71 -10.07
C PHE A 426 2.32 21.14 -11.49
N ARG A 427 3.39 21.31 -12.25
CA ARG A 427 3.48 20.84 -13.64
C ARG A 427 4.46 19.68 -13.77
N GLU A 428 4.04 18.57 -14.36
CA GLU A 428 4.99 17.48 -14.66
C GLU A 428 5.82 17.76 -15.92
N ARG A 429 7.10 17.40 -15.84
CA ARG A 429 8.04 17.36 -16.97
C ARG A 429 7.48 16.48 -18.09
N GLU A 430 7.65 16.88 -19.35
CA GLU A 430 7.34 16.02 -20.51
C GLU A 430 8.38 14.89 -20.69
N HIS A 431 9.61 15.10 -20.17
CA HIS A 431 10.70 14.14 -20.27
C HIS A 431 11.43 13.96 -18.93
N GLY A 432 11.39 12.73 -18.42
CA GLY A 432 12.11 12.30 -17.22
C GLY A 432 11.48 11.03 -16.63
N GLU A 433 12.27 9.97 -16.45
CA GLU A 433 11.78 8.79 -15.75
C GLU A 433 11.46 9.14 -14.29
N SER A 434 10.29 8.70 -13.81
CA SER A 434 9.85 8.93 -12.44
C SER A 434 10.86 8.34 -11.46
N LYS A 435 11.53 9.19 -10.66
CA LYS A 435 12.51 8.81 -9.63
C LYS A 435 11.89 8.01 -8.45
N ILE A 436 10.61 7.64 -8.52
CA ILE A 436 9.89 6.93 -7.44
C ILE A 436 10.08 5.42 -7.59
N SER A 437 10.93 4.84 -6.74
CA SER A 437 11.02 3.39 -6.61
C SER A 437 9.96 2.83 -5.63
N ARG A 438 9.62 1.55 -5.79
CA ARG A 438 8.76 0.84 -4.82
C ARG A 438 9.36 0.85 -3.40
N SER A 439 10.69 0.84 -3.27
CA SER A 439 11.36 0.88 -1.97
C SER A 439 11.11 2.20 -1.23
N ILE A 440 11.15 3.34 -1.93
CA ILE A 440 10.87 4.67 -1.34
C ILE A 440 9.42 4.74 -0.84
N VAL A 441 8.47 4.19 -1.61
CA VAL A 441 7.06 4.15 -1.20
C VAL A 441 6.86 3.30 0.06
N VAL A 442 7.49 2.12 0.12
CA VAL A 442 7.40 1.22 1.28
C VAL A 442 8.05 1.84 2.51
N GLU A 443 9.20 2.50 2.35
CA GLU A 443 9.88 3.24 3.41
C GLU A 443 8.99 4.34 3.98
N ALA A 444 8.38 5.17 3.11
CA ALA A 444 7.48 6.23 3.53
C ALA A 444 6.26 5.69 4.28
N LEU A 445 5.63 4.62 3.78
CA LEU A 445 4.50 3.96 4.46
C LEU A 445 4.90 3.44 5.85
N TRP A 446 6.06 2.79 5.96
CA TRP A 446 6.54 2.26 7.22
C TRP A 446 6.86 3.36 8.24
N MET A 447 7.57 4.42 7.82
CA MET A 447 7.96 5.54 8.69
C MET A 447 6.74 6.33 9.16
N VAL A 448 5.81 6.65 8.26
CA VAL A 448 4.55 7.32 8.60
C VAL A 448 3.71 6.46 9.55
N THR A 449 3.62 5.13 9.32
CA THR A 449 2.94 4.21 10.24
C THR A 449 3.57 4.25 11.62
N ARG A 450 4.89 4.08 11.68
CA ARG A 450 5.67 4.04 12.92
C ARG A 450 5.50 5.34 13.71
N TRP A 451 5.67 6.50 13.09
CA TRP A 451 5.48 7.79 13.74
C TRP A 451 4.05 8.00 14.21
N GLY A 452 3.05 7.61 13.40
CA GLY A 452 1.65 7.73 13.75
C GLY A 452 1.24 6.86 14.93
N LEU A 453 1.76 5.63 15.01
CA LEU A 453 1.52 4.73 16.14
C LEU A 453 2.30 5.15 17.39
N SER A 454 3.57 5.53 17.26
CA SER A 454 4.39 6.02 18.38
C SER A 454 3.79 7.26 19.04
N ALA A 455 3.22 8.18 18.26
CA ALA A 455 2.54 9.37 18.78
C ALA A 455 1.29 9.02 19.59
N ARG A 456 0.52 8.00 19.19
CA ARG A 456 -0.68 7.53 19.91
C ARG A 456 -0.33 6.77 21.18
N LEU A 457 0.72 5.97 21.15
CA LEU A 457 1.17 5.17 22.30
C LEU A 457 1.96 5.98 23.34
N GLY A 458 2.06 7.31 23.20
CA GLY A 458 2.78 8.17 24.13
C GLY A 458 4.30 7.95 24.16
N ARG A 459 4.86 7.29 23.14
CA ARG A 459 6.30 6.96 23.02
C ARG A 459 7.08 7.95 22.15
N GLY A 460 6.54 9.16 21.95
CA GLY A 460 7.26 10.25 21.30
C GLY A 460 8.21 10.96 22.26
N PRO A 461 9.30 11.59 21.80
CA PRO A 461 10.11 12.45 22.64
C PRO A 461 9.20 13.48 23.32
N ALA A 462 9.40 13.68 24.62
CA ALA A 462 8.62 14.63 25.39
C ALA A 462 8.76 16.02 24.75
N VAL A 463 7.63 16.60 24.33
CA VAL A 463 7.54 18.02 23.99
C VAL A 463 8.07 18.78 25.21
N ARG A 464 9.26 19.35 25.11
CA ARG A 464 9.81 20.21 26.15
C ARG A 464 8.99 21.50 26.12
N THR A 465 8.05 21.61 27.04
CA THR A 465 7.39 22.87 27.37
C THR A 465 8.45 23.90 27.74
N GLY A 466 8.73 24.82 26.83
CA GLY A 466 9.66 25.92 27.10
C GLY A 466 10.14 26.63 25.86
N ARG A 467 9.28 27.46 25.24
CA ARG A 467 9.79 28.74 24.71
C ARG A 467 10.30 29.49 25.94
N SER A 468 11.61 29.40 26.22
CA SER A 468 12.23 30.19 27.26
C SER A 468 12.02 31.66 26.88
N THR A 469 11.14 32.32 27.61
CA THR A 469 11.11 33.76 27.77
C THR A 469 12.39 34.21 28.47
N GLN A 470 13.53 34.04 27.80
CA GLN A 470 14.75 34.80 28.08
C GLN A 470 15.00 35.70 26.87
N ARG A 471 14.13 36.69 26.75
CA ARG A 471 14.49 37.96 26.13
C ARG A 471 15.29 38.74 27.17
N ARG A 472 16.58 38.94 26.91
CA ARG A 472 17.35 40.07 27.40
C ARG A 472 18.09 40.69 26.23
#